data_AF-A0A0Q5W290-F1
#
_entry.id   AF-A0A0Q5W290-F1
#
_cell.length_a   1.000
_cell.length_b   1.000
_cell.length_c   1.000
_cell.angle_alpha   90.00
_cell.angle_beta   90.00
_cell.angle_gamma   90.00
#
_symmetry.space_group_name_H-M   'P 1'
#
loop_
_entity.id
_entity.type
_entity.pdbx_description
1 polymer ?
#
loop_
_entity_poly.entity_id
_entity_poly.type
_entity_poly.pdbx_seq_one_letter_code
_entity_poly.pdbx_strand_id
1 'polypeptide(L)'
;MAFEQFAEQYSPHENLARSYSLFVDHAVGVSNALTPSDWTEILGVSFDDFMRIGFFLHATLLGASGVISREEIQGAAVDIVLGEIGPGRTLGAIDRHFADSLEGHVRWTQSMELPQREKWSPNSLQRRPLISLAGHFLGPVPHFLIDRVSPSGLYFIGMESVGSAFSDALGEMFERYVGSQLSQLEAAIVEPEVEYWEGKNAKKSCDYFWIFPEVVVLVEVKTARPTIDYRSGKVDAVGDAKRKVGQAYKQILNTERLIVDHHPAFAHIPTDRPRLGMVVTLEPFHLRQTGLDGVSWLQGGIPVGVLGAHDLEELLTHAIGEVGVGAALLDAPRTEMGGIDFLPAVQGYPFKKNPLLEAAFEAWCTWPDPDDFD
;
A
#
# COMPACT_ATOMS: atom_id res chain seq x y z
N MET A 1 13.56 -12.99 -7.03
CA MET A 1 12.75 -13.34 -8.22
C MET A 1 11.30 -12.98 -7.99
N ALA A 2 10.53 -13.66 -7.11
CA ALA A 2 9.14 -13.25 -6.83
C ALA A 2 9.00 -11.76 -6.46
N PHE A 3 9.79 -11.27 -5.50
CA PHE A 3 9.79 -9.84 -5.11
C PHE A 3 10.20 -8.88 -6.24
N GLU A 4 11.04 -9.32 -7.18
CA GLU A 4 11.55 -8.47 -8.27
C GLU A 4 10.57 -8.43 -9.46
N GLN A 5 9.77 -9.50 -9.67
CA GLN A 5 8.88 -9.63 -10.82
C GLN A 5 7.44 -9.19 -10.52
N PHE A 6 6.93 -9.45 -9.31
CA PHE A 6 5.53 -9.13 -8.98
C PHE A 6 5.31 -7.64 -8.70
N ALA A 7 6.30 -6.94 -8.16
CA ALA A 7 6.20 -5.50 -7.94
C ALA A 7 5.96 -4.72 -9.25
N GLU A 8 6.52 -5.20 -10.37
CA GLU A 8 6.36 -4.59 -11.70
C GLU A 8 5.02 -4.90 -12.37
N GLN A 9 4.21 -5.82 -11.82
CA GLN A 9 2.92 -6.21 -12.39
C GLN A 9 1.75 -5.37 -11.87
N TYR A 10 1.98 -4.53 -10.86
CA TYR A 10 0.94 -3.67 -10.32
C TYR A 10 0.64 -2.51 -11.24
N SER A 11 -0.65 -2.22 -11.40
CA SER A 11 -1.08 -1.12 -12.23
C SER A 11 -0.69 0.23 -11.58
N PRO A 12 -0.07 1.14 -12.36
CA PRO A 12 0.24 2.50 -11.91
C PRO A 12 -0.99 3.26 -11.43
N HIS A 13 -2.16 3.03 -12.04
CA HIS A 13 -3.40 3.73 -11.70
C HIS A 13 -3.78 3.51 -10.23
N GLU A 14 -3.93 2.26 -9.80
CA GLU A 14 -4.29 1.87 -8.43
C GLU A 14 -3.22 2.33 -7.43
N ASN A 15 -1.94 2.25 -7.79
CA ASN A 15 -0.86 2.72 -6.93
C ASN A 15 -0.92 4.22 -6.65
N LEU A 16 -1.15 5.02 -7.70
CA LEU A 16 -1.28 6.46 -7.57
C LEU A 16 -2.56 6.85 -6.83
N ALA A 17 -3.69 6.25 -7.21
CA ALA A 17 -4.96 6.43 -6.52
C ALA A 17 -4.86 6.13 -5.02
N ARG A 18 -4.19 5.02 -4.66
CA ARG A 18 -3.96 4.65 -3.26
C ARG A 18 -3.09 5.67 -2.53
N SER A 19 -2.02 6.18 -3.16
CA SER A 19 -1.22 7.26 -2.56
C SER A 19 -2.09 8.45 -2.20
N TYR A 20 -2.90 8.92 -3.13
CA TYR A 20 -3.76 10.07 -2.89
C TYR A 20 -4.77 9.79 -1.78
N SER A 21 -5.52 8.70 -1.90
CA SER A 21 -6.48 8.29 -0.89
C SER A 21 -5.85 8.16 0.50
N LEU A 22 -4.64 7.58 0.60
CA LEU A 22 -4.01 7.32 1.89
C LEU A 22 -3.46 8.59 2.56
N PHE A 23 -2.76 9.45 1.81
CA PHE A 23 -2.06 10.61 2.37
C PHE A 23 -2.84 11.92 2.30
N VAL A 24 -3.96 11.94 1.59
CA VAL A 24 -4.86 13.10 1.50
C VAL A 24 -6.19 12.77 2.17
N ASP A 25 -6.97 11.85 1.60
CA ASP A 25 -8.34 11.61 2.07
C ASP A 25 -8.37 11.01 3.48
N HIS A 26 -7.55 9.99 3.73
CA HIS A 26 -7.52 9.27 5.00
C HIS A 26 -6.56 9.88 6.03
N ALA A 27 -5.86 10.97 5.68
CA ALA A 27 -5.07 11.76 6.61
C ALA A 27 -5.92 12.72 7.46
N VAL A 28 -7.12 13.06 7.00
CA VAL A 28 -7.98 14.06 7.65
C VAL A 28 -8.35 13.62 9.06
N GLY A 29 -7.96 14.41 10.06
CA GLY A 29 -8.26 14.15 11.46
C GLY A 29 -7.46 13.01 12.08
N VAL A 30 -6.39 12.53 11.42
CA VAL A 30 -5.39 11.63 12.04
C VAL A 30 -4.35 12.49 12.75
N SER A 31 -4.02 12.12 13.98
CA SER A 31 -3.03 12.86 14.76
C SER A 31 -1.62 12.67 14.20
N ASN A 32 -0.87 13.76 14.04
CA ASN A 32 0.47 13.80 13.43
C ASN A 32 0.54 13.38 11.95
N ALA A 33 -0.60 13.22 11.27
CA ALA A 33 -0.58 13.10 9.82
C ALA A 33 -0.08 14.41 9.20
N LEU A 34 0.70 14.28 8.12
CA LEU A 34 1.18 15.43 7.37
C LEU A 34 0.01 16.15 6.71
N THR A 35 -0.11 17.45 6.95
CA THR A 35 -1.08 18.30 6.28
C THR A 35 -0.65 18.59 4.84
N PRO A 36 -1.55 19.11 3.98
CA PRO A 36 -1.18 19.55 2.64
C PRO A 36 -0.04 20.59 2.62
N SER A 37 0.03 21.46 3.63
CA SER A 37 1.14 22.43 3.78
C SER A 37 2.46 21.74 4.14
N ASP A 38 2.44 20.74 5.02
CA ASP A 38 3.65 20.00 5.41
C ASP A 38 4.21 19.25 4.19
N TRP A 39 3.33 18.61 3.41
CA TRP A 39 3.73 17.99 2.14
C TRP A 39 4.34 19.00 1.18
N THR A 40 3.75 20.19 1.08
CA THR A 40 4.27 21.24 0.19
C THR A 40 5.68 21.70 0.60
N GLU A 41 5.93 21.84 1.91
CA GLU A 41 7.25 22.19 2.43
C GLU A 41 8.29 21.10 2.09
N ILE A 42 7.96 19.85 2.36
CA ILE A 42 8.83 18.68 2.12
C ILE A 42 9.12 18.51 0.62
N LEU A 43 8.07 18.54 -0.21
CA LEU A 43 8.13 18.24 -1.63
C LEU A 43 8.63 19.43 -2.46
N GLY A 44 8.42 20.66 -1.99
CA GLY A 44 8.69 21.91 -2.73
C GLY A 44 7.59 22.29 -3.73
N VAL A 45 6.61 21.41 -3.90
CA VAL A 45 5.41 21.53 -4.72
C VAL A 45 4.25 20.89 -3.96
N SER A 46 3.00 21.14 -4.38
CA SER A 46 1.87 20.45 -3.72
C SER A 46 1.99 18.93 -3.89
N PHE A 47 1.27 18.16 -3.06
CA PHE A 47 1.26 16.70 -3.18
C PHE A 47 0.76 16.24 -4.56
N ASP A 48 -0.30 16.88 -5.06
CA ASP A 48 -0.90 16.66 -6.36
C ASP A 48 0.10 16.93 -7.49
N ASP A 49 0.80 18.08 -7.42
CA ASP A 49 1.86 18.44 -8.36
C ASP A 49 3.00 17.42 -8.34
N PHE A 50 3.38 16.93 -7.16
CA PHE A 50 4.44 15.92 -7.03
C PHE A 50 4.05 14.61 -7.71
N MET A 51 2.80 14.17 -7.55
CA MET A 51 2.27 13.00 -8.26
C MET A 51 2.22 13.22 -9.77
N ARG A 52 1.74 14.40 -10.23
CA ARG A 52 1.72 14.77 -11.65
C ARG A 52 3.11 14.76 -12.27
N ILE A 53 4.11 15.31 -11.58
CA ILE A 53 5.51 15.29 -12.04
C ILE A 53 6.02 13.85 -12.16
N GLY A 54 5.77 13.00 -11.16
CA GLY A 54 6.18 11.59 -11.19
C GLY A 54 5.55 10.81 -12.35
N PHE A 55 4.24 10.98 -12.56
CA PHE A 55 3.53 10.33 -13.66
C PHE A 55 3.96 10.87 -15.04
N PHE A 56 4.10 12.19 -15.17
CA PHE A 56 4.61 12.84 -16.40
C PHE A 56 5.99 12.30 -16.77
N LEU A 57 6.92 12.23 -15.81
CA LEU A 57 8.26 11.68 -16.05
C LEU A 57 8.20 10.22 -16.49
N HIS A 58 7.35 9.41 -15.84
CA HIS A 58 7.16 8.00 -16.20
C HIS A 58 6.69 7.87 -17.65
N ALA A 59 5.61 8.56 -18.03
CA ALA A 59 5.07 8.53 -19.38
C ALA A 59 6.08 9.02 -20.43
N THR A 60 6.76 10.14 -20.14
CA THR A 60 7.73 10.74 -21.06
C THR A 60 8.93 9.83 -21.28
N LEU A 61 9.49 9.23 -20.23
CA LEU A 61 10.66 8.37 -20.35
C LEU A 61 10.36 7.04 -21.04
N LEU A 62 9.13 6.53 -20.96
CA LEU A 62 8.68 5.40 -21.78
C LEU A 62 8.68 5.74 -23.28
N GLY A 63 8.32 6.97 -23.65
CA GLY A 63 8.34 7.46 -25.03
C GLY A 63 9.73 7.89 -25.54
N ALA A 64 10.60 8.36 -24.64
CA ALA A 64 11.87 9.00 -24.97
C ALA A 64 13.10 8.09 -24.78
N SER A 65 12.92 6.76 -24.86
CA SER A 65 14.01 5.78 -24.68
C SER A 65 14.80 5.96 -23.38
N GLY A 66 14.13 6.39 -22.31
CA GLY A 66 14.72 6.57 -20.99
C GLY A 66 15.58 7.83 -20.81
N VAL A 67 15.58 8.79 -21.74
CA VAL A 67 16.31 10.05 -21.59
C VAL A 67 15.37 11.23 -21.77
N ILE A 68 15.51 12.26 -20.93
CA ILE A 68 14.83 13.55 -21.10
C ILE A 68 15.81 14.68 -20.76
N SER A 69 15.90 15.68 -21.62
CA SER A 69 16.70 16.87 -21.37
C SER A 69 15.97 17.85 -20.44
N ARG A 70 16.73 18.68 -19.73
CA ARG A 70 16.16 19.77 -18.93
C ARG A 70 15.47 20.82 -19.79
N GLU A 71 15.95 21.03 -21.01
CA GLU A 71 15.35 21.94 -21.98
C GLU A 71 13.97 21.44 -22.43
N GLU A 72 13.80 20.14 -22.69
CA GLU A 72 12.50 19.54 -22.99
C GLU A 72 11.50 19.73 -21.83
N ILE A 73 11.94 19.60 -20.57
CA ILE A 73 11.09 19.87 -19.39
C ILE A 73 10.64 21.34 -19.31
N GLN A 74 11.41 22.25 -19.91
CA GLN A 74 11.10 23.68 -19.99
C GLN A 74 10.35 24.05 -21.28
N GLY A 75 10.06 23.07 -22.14
CA GLY A 75 9.46 23.29 -23.45
C GLY A 75 7.93 23.42 -23.39
N ALA A 76 7.36 24.00 -24.44
CA ALA A 76 5.92 24.27 -24.54
C ALA A 76 5.03 23.01 -24.42
N ALA A 77 5.51 21.86 -24.87
CA ALA A 77 4.76 20.60 -24.74
C ALA A 77 4.59 20.18 -23.26
N VAL A 78 5.54 20.54 -22.40
CA VAL A 78 5.47 20.26 -20.97
C VAL A 78 4.65 21.31 -20.24
N ASP A 79 4.65 22.56 -20.72
CA ASP A 79 3.79 23.63 -20.19
C ASP A 79 2.29 23.29 -20.32
N ILE A 80 1.88 22.51 -21.32
CA ILE A 80 0.49 22.04 -21.43
C ILE A 80 0.10 21.23 -20.19
N VAL A 81 1.00 20.37 -19.71
CA VAL A 81 0.73 19.44 -18.59
C VAL A 81 1.08 20.05 -17.23
N LEU A 82 2.23 20.71 -17.11
CA LEU A 82 2.83 21.16 -15.86
C LEU A 82 2.96 22.69 -15.79
N GLY A 83 2.34 23.43 -16.72
CA GLY A 83 2.47 24.89 -16.81
C GLY A 83 2.03 25.63 -15.55
N GLU A 84 0.99 25.13 -14.86
CA GLU A 84 0.53 25.70 -13.58
C GLU A 84 1.59 25.59 -12.47
N ILE A 85 2.41 24.54 -12.50
CA ILE A 85 3.50 24.32 -11.54
C ILE A 85 4.66 25.27 -11.86
N GLY A 86 4.95 25.43 -13.16
CA GLY A 86 6.02 26.25 -13.69
C GLY A 86 7.37 25.50 -13.76
N PRO A 87 8.17 25.70 -14.82
CA PRO A 87 9.37 24.87 -15.06
C PRO A 87 10.40 24.86 -13.93
N GLY A 88 10.58 25.99 -13.23
CA GLY A 88 11.53 26.10 -12.12
C GLY A 88 11.15 25.24 -10.90
N ARG A 89 9.86 25.17 -10.57
CA ARG A 89 9.35 24.34 -9.47
C ARG A 89 9.35 22.86 -9.86
N THR A 90 8.96 22.55 -11.10
CA THR A 90 9.07 21.21 -11.67
C THR A 90 10.51 20.68 -11.58
N LEU A 91 11.49 21.39 -12.15
CA LEU A 91 12.89 20.99 -12.07
C LEU A 91 13.40 20.91 -10.63
N GLY A 92 12.99 21.83 -9.75
CA GLY A 92 13.34 21.80 -8.34
C GLY A 92 12.84 20.54 -7.62
N ALA A 93 11.61 20.09 -7.89
CA ALA A 93 11.08 18.84 -7.35
C ALA A 93 11.80 17.61 -7.93
N ILE A 94 12.10 17.62 -9.23
CA ILE A 94 12.88 16.58 -9.91
C ILE A 94 14.25 16.42 -9.25
N ASP A 95 15.01 17.51 -9.16
CA ASP A 95 16.35 17.51 -8.57
C ASP A 95 16.35 17.11 -7.09
N ARG A 96 15.30 17.47 -6.34
CA ARG A 96 15.20 17.14 -4.91
C ARG A 96 14.89 15.68 -4.66
N HIS A 97 13.93 15.12 -5.40
CA HIS A 97 13.25 13.87 -5.02
C HIS A 97 13.38 12.74 -6.01
N PHE A 98 13.66 13.06 -7.28
CA PHE A 98 13.71 12.06 -8.34
C PHE A 98 15.13 11.83 -8.85
N ALA A 99 15.99 12.85 -8.85
CA ALA A 99 17.32 12.76 -9.44
C ALA A 99 18.47 12.77 -8.43
N ASP A 100 19.56 12.10 -8.79
CA ASP A 100 20.89 12.30 -8.19
C ASP A 100 21.96 12.20 -9.29
N SER A 101 23.16 12.68 -9.01
CA SER A 101 24.34 12.42 -9.84
C SER A 101 24.69 10.94 -9.85
N LEU A 102 25.37 10.49 -10.93
CA LEU A 102 25.90 9.12 -10.98
C LEU A 102 26.83 8.81 -9.79
N GLU A 103 27.64 9.78 -9.37
CA GLU A 103 28.52 9.65 -8.21
C GLU A 103 27.72 9.51 -6.90
N GLY A 104 26.62 10.24 -6.76
CA GLY A 104 25.69 10.14 -5.63
C GLY A 104 25.07 8.76 -5.53
N HIS A 105 24.60 8.21 -6.66
CA HIS A 105 24.12 6.83 -6.76
C HIS A 105 25.15 5.80 -6.32
N VAL A 106 26.38 5.90 -6.83
CA VAL A 106 27.48 4.98 -6.47
C VAL A 106 27.80 5.09 -4.98
N ARG A 107 27.96 6.31 -4.45
CA ARG A 107 28.29 6.55 -3.04
C ARG A 107 27.22 5.99 -2.11
N TRP A 108 25.95 6.24 -2.40
CA TRP A 108 24.85 5.73 -1.59
C TRP A 108 24.78 4.20 -1.62
N THR A 109 24.92 3.60 -2.80
CA THR A 109 24.90 2.14 -2.97
C THR A 109 26.03 1.50 -2.15
N GLN A 110 27.25 2.03 -2.22
CA GLN A 110 28.39 1.56 -1.42
C GLN A 110 28.15 1.70 0.09
N SER A 111 27.48 2.78 0.53
CA SER A 111 27.18 2.99 1.95
C SER A 111 26.10 2.04 2.51
N MET A 112 25.24 1.52 1.64
CA MET A 112 24.11 0.66 1.98
C MET A 112 24.35 -0.81 1.58
N GLU A 113 25.53 -1.11 1.04
CA GLU A 113 25.88 -2.44 0.57
C GLU A 113 25.87 -3.42 1.73
N LEU A 114 25.24 -4.58 1.52
CA LEU A 114 25.27 -5.69 2.45
C LEU A 114 26.35 -6.69 1.97
N PRO A 115 27.51 -6.77 2.65
CA PRO A 115 28.59 -7.66 2.21
C PRO A 115 28.12 -9.11 2.13
N GLN A 116 28.54 -9.81 1.08
CA GLN A 116 28.16 -11.20 0.75
C GLN A 116 26.67 -11.38 0.42
N ARG A 117 25.94 -10.27 0.26
CA ARG A 117 24.49 -10.22 0.02
C ARG A 117 24.16 -9.07 -0.93
N GLU A 118 25.06 -8.77 -1.85
CA GLU A 118 25.02 -7.60 -2.72
C GLU A 118 23.73 -7.55 -3.55
N LYS A 119 23.21 -8.72 -3.96
CA LYS A 119 21.91 -8.86 -4.63
C LYS A 119 20.74 -8.26 -3.83
N TRP A 120 20.83 -8.28 -2.50
CA TRP A 120 19.78 -7.81 -1.60
C TRP A 120 20.05 -6.41 -1.06
N SER A 121 21.19 -5.81 -1.43
CA SER A 121 21.43 -4.39 -1.18
C SER A 121 20.35 -3.57 -1.85
N PRO A 122 19.89 -2.48 -1.21
CA PRO A 122 18.84 -1.66 -1.79
C PRO A 122 19.34 -0.98 -3.07
N ASN A 123 18.47 -0.88 -4.08
CA ASN A 123 18.80 -0.23 -5.34
C ASN A 123 18.66 1.30 -5.19
N SER A 124 19.74 2.04 -5.46
CA SER A 124 19.73 3.51 -5.34
C SER A 124 18.68 4.18 -6.24
N LEU A 125 18.33 3.56 -7.37
CA LEU A 125 17.28 4.07 -8.26
C LEU A 125 15.87 3.98 -7.64
N GLN A 126 15.63 3.14 -6.64
CA GLN A 126 14.36 3.14 -5.91
C GLN A 126 14.21 4.39 -5.01
N ARG A 127 15.32 5.02 -4.63
CA ARG A 127 15.35 6.26 -3.83
C ARG A 127 15.35 7.51 -4.70
N ARG A 128 16.11 7.47 -5.80
CA ARG A 128 16.26 8.54 -6.80
C ARG A 128 16.20 7.92 -8.21
N PRO A 129 15.02 7.80 -8.83
CA PRO A 129 14.86 7.08 -10.09
C PRO A 129 15.66 7.61 -11.30
N LEU A 130 16.16 8.84 -11.23
CA LEU A 130 16.84 9.52 -12.33
C LEU A 130 18.32 9.75 -12.03
N ILE A 131 19.16 9.55 -13.04
CA ILE A 131 20.57 9.92 -13.04
C ILE A 131 20.72 11.25 -13.79
N SER A 132 21.16 12.29 -13.10
CA SER A 132 21.44 13.61 -13.67
C SER A 132 22.79 13.61 -14.37
N LEU A 133 22.79 13.85 -15.68
CA LEU A 133 23.98 13.87 -16.55
C LEU A 133 23.95 15.12 -17.44
N ALA A 134 24.84 16.09 -17.19
CA ALA A 134 25.13 17.23 -18.08
C ALA A 134 23.91 17.75 -18.88
N GLY A 135 22.90 18.29 -18.17
CA GLY A 135 21.70 18.86 -18.78
C GLY A 135 20.58 17.87 -19.10
N HIS A 136 20.77 16.58 -18.83
CA HIS A 136 19.80 15.52 -19.06
C HIS A 136 19.52 14.73 -17.79
N PHE A 137 18.38 14.05 -17.78
CA PHE A 137 18.03 13.01 -16.85
C PHE A 137 17.91 11.69 -17.59
N LEU A 138 18.60 10.67 -17.09
CA LEU A 138 18.50 9.29 -17.54
C LEU A 138 17.63 8.54 -16.53
N GLY A 139 16.55 7.90 -16.99
CA GLY A 139 15.70 7.01 -16.21
C GLY A 139 15.84 5.57 -16.70
N PRO A 140 16.82 4.78 -16.19
CA PRO A 140 17.06 3.43 -16.68
C PRO A 140 15.89 2.48 -16.44
N VAL A 141 15.11 2.77 -15.39
CA VAL A 141 14.00 1.96 -14.92
C VAL A 141 12.80 2.89 -14.65
N PRO A 142 12.02 3.26 -15.69
CA PRO A 142 10.96 4.27 -15.56
C PRO A 142 9.93 3.94 -14.47
N HIS A 143 9.62 2.67 -14.23
CA HIS A 143 8.61 2.29 -13.22
C HIS A 143 8.97 2.77 -11.79
N PHE A 144 10.26 2.96 -11.47
CA PHE A 144 10.65 3.51 -10.17
C PHE A 144 10.18 4.95 -9.95
N LEU A 145 9.78 5.67 -11.01
CA LEU A 145 9.13 6.98 -10.90
C LEU A 145 7.74 6.85 -10.28
N ILE A 146 6.99 5.81 -10.65
CA ILE A 146 5.69 5.50 -10.04
C ILE A 146 5.90 5.03 -8.60
N ASP A 147 6.88 4.16 -8.35
CA ASP A 147 7.21 3.73 -6.98
C ASP A 147 7.60 4.91 -6.09
N ARG A 148 8.23 5.94 -6.65
CA ARG A 148 8.65 7.13 -5.90
C ARG A 148 7.47 7.95 -5.38
N VAL A 149 6.36 7.94 -6.13
CA VAL A 149 5.10 8.62 -5.75
C VAL A 149 4.05 7.64 -5.20
N SER A 150 4.39 6.36 -5.04
CA SER A 150 3.54 5.34 -4.41
C SER A 150 3.60 5.43 -2.87
N PRO A 151 2.75 4.69 -2.13
CA PRO A 151 2.84 4.66 -0.67
C PRO A 151 4.20 4.25 -0.12
N SER A 152 4.90 3.36 -0.82
CA SER A 152 6.25 2.96 -0.47
C SER A 152 7.25 4.10 -0.60
N GLY A 153 7.23 4.85 -1.71
CA GLY A 153 8.13 5.98 -1.94
C GLY A 153 7.86 7.14 -0.97
N LEU A 154 6.59 7.50 -0.82
CA LEU A 154 6.13 8.58 0.07
C LEU A 154 6.40 8.25 1.55
N TYR A 155 6.33 6.97 1.94
CA TYR A 155 6.73 6.57 3.28
C TYR A 155 8.15 7.03 3.60
N PHE A 156 9.10 6.78 2.70
CA PHE A 156 10.51 7.09 2.95
C PHE A 156 10.74 8.60 2.97
N ILE A 157 10.01 9.35 2.14
CA ILE A 157 10.03 10.82 2.18
C ILE A 157 9.54 11.34 3.53
N GLY A 158 8.38 10.86 4.00
CA GLY A 158 7.80 11.24 5.29
C GLY A 158 8.71 10.88 6.45
N MET A 159 9.24 9.64 6.49
CA MET A 159 10.17 9.20 7.52
C MET A 159 11.47 10.00 7.57
N GLU A 160 12.07 10.31 6.41
CA GLU A 160 13.30 11.13 6.35
C GLU A 160 13.05 12.56 6.88
N SER A 161 11.81 13.04 6.79
CA SER A 161 11.46 14.42 7.10
C SER A 161 10.96 14.62 8.54
N VAL A 162 10.10 13.72 9.04
CA VAL A 162 9.42 13.87 10.35
C VAL A 162 9.56 12.67 11.28
N GLY A 163 10.27 11.61 10.86
CA GLY A 163 10.60 10.47 11.71
C GLY A 163 9.39 9.61 12.11
N SER A 164 9.46 9.00 13.30
CA SER A 164 8.48 7.98 13.73
C SER A 164 7.06 8.49 13.94
N ALA A 165 6.85 9.79 14.14
CA ALA A 165 5.50 10.35 14.26
C ALA A 165 4.67 10.09 12.99
N PHE A 166 5.33 10.08 11.82
CA PHE A 166 4.69 9.74 10.56
C PHE A 166 4.36 8.26 10.42
N SER A 167 5.20 7.35 10.92
CA SER A 167 4.88 5.92 10.87
C SER A 167 3.66 5.57 11.73
N ASP A 168 3.48 6.26 12.86
CA ASP A 168 2.33 6.06 13.74
C ASP A 168 1.05 6.58 13.07
N ALA A 169 1.09 7.80 12.53
CA ALA A 169 -0.02 8.37 11.76
C ALA A 169 -0.38 7.49 10.55
N LEU A 170 0.62 6.95 9.83
CA LEU A 170 0.37 6.06 8.70
C LEU A 170 -0.36 4.77 9.11
N GLY A 171 -0.11 4.26 10.30
CA GLY A 171 -0.87 3.15 10.89
C GLY A 171 -2.37 3.44 10.86
N GLU A 172 -2.75 4.57 11.46
CA GLU A 172 -4.14 5.01 11.57
C GLU A 172 -4.75 5.38 10.20
N MET A 173 -4.00 6.07 9.33
CA MET A 173 -4.46 6.39 7.97
C MET A 173 -4.77 5.11 7.18
N PHE A 174 -3.92 4.09 7.29
CA PHE A 174 -4.11 2.83 6.57
C PHE A 174 -5.25 1.99 7.15
N GLU A 175 -5.44 2.00 8.47
CA GLU A 175 -6.62 1.40 9.10
C GLU A 175 -7.91 2.02 8.54
N ARG A 176 -8.03 3.35 8.57
CA ARG A 176 -9.18 4.07 8.01
C ARG A 176 -9.39 3.77 6.52
N TYR A 177 -8.29 3.70 5.75
CA TYR A 177 -8.34 3.33 4.33
C TYR A 177 -8.95 1.94 4.12
N VAL A 178 -8.51 0.95 4.89
CA VAL A 178 -9.08 -0.41 4.84
C VAL A 178 -10.56 -0.39 5.25
N GLY A 179 -10.94 0.34 6.31
CA GLY A 179 -12.33 0.50 6.70
C GLY A 179 -13.21 1.05 5.57
N SER A 180 -12.76 2.09 4.87
CA SER A 180 -13.45 2.66 3.71
C SER A 180 -13.55 1.66 2.56
N GLN A 181 -12.48 0.90 2.29
CA GLN A 181 -12.48 -0.16 1.29
C GLN A 181 -13.51 -1.25 1.59
N LEU A 182 -13.54 -1.78 2.83
CA LEU A 182 -14.50 -2.80 3.25
C LEU A 182 -15.96 -2.30 3.18
N SER A 183 -16.17 -1.02 3.48
CA SER A 183 -17.49 -0.39 3.49
C SER A 183 -18.11 -0.22 2.10
N GLN A 184 -17.35 -0.49 1.03
CA GLN A 184 -17.87 -0.48 -0.35
C GLN A 184 -18.79 -1.66 -0.66
N LEU A 185 -18.78 -2.73 0.16
CA LEU A 185 -19.67 -3.88 -0.06
C LEU A 185 -21.00 -3.71 0.69
N GLU A 186 -22.06 -3.37 -0.03
CA GLU A 186 -23.43 -3.31 0.48
C GLU A 186 -23.93 -4.65 1.05
N ALA A 187 -23.34 -5.77 0.61
CA ALA A 187 -23.67 -7.12 1.06
C ALA A 187 -23.17 -7.43 2.49
N ALA A 188 -22.41 -6.53 3.11
CA ALA A 188 -21.84 -6.70 4.44
C ALA A 188 -22.05 -5.47 5.32
N ILE A 189 -22.04 -5.71 6.63
CA ILE A 189 -21.92 -4.66 7.65
C ILE A 189 -20.45 -4.61 8.08
N VAL A 190 -19.90 -3.40 8.18
CA VAL A 190 -18.55 -3.19 8.72
C VAL A 190 -18.70 -2.52 10.08
N GLU A 191 -18.27 -3.23 11.13
CA GLU A 191 -18.18 -2.66 12.48
C GLU A 191 -16.69 -2.40 12.81
N PRO A 192 -16.35 -1.25 13.40
CA PRO A 192 -14.98 -0.94 13.81
C PRO A 192 -14.55 -1.74 15.04
N GLU A 193 -13.30 -1.58 15.45
CA GLU A 193 -12.75 -2.19 16.67
C GLU A 193 -13.62 -1.94 17.91
N VAL A 194 -13.68 -2.96 18.77
CA VAL A 194 -14.40 -2.93 20.04
C VAL A 194 -13.40 -2.70 21.17
N GLU A 195 -13.58 -1.59 21.89
CA GLU A 195 -12.87 -1.35 23.15
C GLU A 195 -13.51 -2.16 24.28
N TYR A 196 -12.67 -2.83 25.08
CA TYR A 196 -13.12 -3.62 26.22
C TYR A 196 -12.12 -3.55 27.38
N TRP A 197 -12.56 -3.97 28.56
CA TRP A 197 -11.74 -3.95 29.77
C TRP A 197 -11.37 -5.36 30.19
N GLU A 198 -10.08 -5.62 30.35
CA GLU A 198 -9.58 -6.83 31.02
C GLU A 198 -8.97 -6.44 32.36
N GLY A 199 -9.73 -6.65 33.43
CA GLY A 199 -9.40 -6.12 34.75
C GLY A 199 -9.43 -4.59 34.75
N LYS A 200 -8.25 -3.97 34.90
CA LYS A 200 -8.09 -2.50 34.91
C LYS A 200 -7.48 -1.94 33.62
N ASN A 201 -7.21 -2.80 32.64
CA ASN A 201 -6.55 -2.40 31.41
C ASN A 201 -7.58 -2.29 30.31
N ALA A 202 -7.65 -1.11 29.67
CA ALA A 202 -8.35 -0.96 28.40
C ALA A 202 -7.59 -1.75 27.32
N LYS A 203 -8.34 -2.49 26.52
CA LYS A 203 -7.86 -3.29 25.40
C LYS A 203 -8.75 -3.07 24.19
N LYS A 204 -8.19 -3.41 23.03
CA LYS A 204 -8.84 -3.31 21.73
C LYS A 204 -8.88 -4.68 21.08
N SER A 205 -9.93 -4.93 20.29
CA SER A 205 -10.07 -6.13 19.46
C SER A 205 -9.15 -6.06 18.24
N CYS A 206 -9.45 -6.87 17.21
CA CYS A 206 -9.01 -6.56 15.86
C CYS A 206 -9.71 -5.31 15.32
N ASP A 207 -9.13 -4.73 14.26
CA ASP A 207 -9.48 -3.41 13.75
C ASP A 207 -10.88 -3.32 13.14
N TYR A 208 -11.35 -4.39 12.47
CA TYR A 208 -12.71 -4.44 11.91
C TYR A 208 -13.38 -5.82 12.01
N PHE A 209 -14.72 -5.80 12.02
CA PHE A 209 -15.58 -6.96 11.80
C PHE A 209 -16.33 -6.78 10.48
N TRP A 210 -16.09 -7.66 9.53
CA TRP A 210 -16.77 -7.66 8.24
C TRP A 210 -17.83 -8.75 8.20
N ILE A 211 -19.09 -8.34 8.41
CA ILE A 211 -20.20 -9.21 8.77
C ILE A 211 -21.09 -9.43 7.54
N PHE A 212 -21.06 -10.65 7.02
CA PHE A 212 -21.95 -11.14 5.96
C PHE A 212 -23.05 -12.01 6.56
N PRO A 213 -24.15 -12.28 5.83
CA PRO A 213 -25.18 -13.24 6.25
C PRO A 213 -24.61 -14.63 6.58
N GLU A 214 -23.60 -15.09 5.84
CA GLU A 214 -23.05 -16.45 5.97
C GLU A 214 -21.80 -16.55 6.86
N VAL A 215 -21.06 -15.45 7.06
CA VAL A 215 -19.74 -15.47 7.73
C VAL A 215 -19.42 -14.14 8.37
N VAL A 216 -18.63 -14.15 9.46
CA VAL A 216 -17.99 -12.95 10.01
C VAL A 216 -16.48 -13.04 9.77
N VAL A 217 -15.89 -12.04 9.11
CA VAL A 217 -14.45 -11.95 8.92
C VAL A 217 -13.86 -10.96 9.92
N LEU A 218 -12.94 -11.44 10.77
CA LEU A 218 -12.18 -10.64 11.72
C LEU A 218 -10.97 -10.06 11.00
N VAL A 219 -10.93 -8.74 10.80
CA VAL A 219 -9.92 -8.06 9.99
C VAL A 219 -8.94 -7.31 10.88
N GLU A 220 -7.65 -7.56 10.68
CA GLU A 220 -6.55 -6.83 11.31
C GLU A 220 -5.70 -6.16 10.23
N VAL A 221 -5.38 -4.89 10.43
CA VAL A 221 -4.66 -4.02 9.49
C VAL A 221 -3.27 -3.76 10.01
N LYS A 222 -2.26 -3.87 9.12
CA LYS A 222 -0.86 -3.59 9.46
C LYS A 222 -0.17 -2.81 8.34
N THR A 223 0.47 -1.70 8.71
CA THR A 223 1.44 -1.01 7.83
C THR A 223 2.79 -1.71 7.75
N ALA A 224 2.87 -2.97 8.22
CA ALA A 224 4.10 -3.74 8.27
C ALA A 224 4.67 -3.92 6.85
N ARG A 225 5.91 -3.47 6.67
CA ARG A 225 6.67 -3.68 5.43
C ARG A 225 7.64 -4.86 5.59
N PRO A 226 7.85 -5.68 4.56
CA PRO A 226 8.88 -6.71 4.57
C PRO A 226 10.26 -6.06 4.72
N THR A 227 11.05 -6.50 5.71
CA THR A 227 12.42 -5.99 5.90
C THR A 227 13.35 -6.50 4.79
N ILE A 228 14.49 -5.83 4.56
CA ILE A 228 15.52 -6.29 3.60
C ILE A 228 15.95 -7.73 3.90
N ASP A 229 16.02 -8.08 5.18
CA ASP A 229 16.34 -9.45 5.61
C ASP A 229 15.25 -10.46 5.19
N TYR A 230 13.95 -10.09 5.21
CA TYR A 230 12.85 -10.93 4.70
C TYR A 230 12.94 -11.12 3.18
N ARG A 231 13.25 -10.04 2.45
CA ARG A 231 13.50 -10.11 0.99
C ARG A 231 14.65 -11.07 0.67
N SER A 232 15.66 -11.13 1.54
CA SER A 232 16.85 -11.98 1.37
C SER A 232 16.70 -13.47 1.73
N GLY A 233 15.54 -13.91 2.23
CA GLY A 233 15.28 -15.32 2.57
C GLY A 233 16.05 -15.86 3.78
N LYS A 234 16.52 -15.00 4.69
CA LYS A 234 17.21 -15.40 5.93
C LYS A 234 16.27 -16.15 6.89
N VAL A 235 16.74 -17.25 7.48
CA VAL A 235 16.01 -18.03 8.50
C VAL A 235 15.61 -17.19 9.73
N ASP A 236 16.44 -16.22 10.15
CA ASP A 236 16.13 -15.32 11.28
C ASP A 236 15.16 -14.19 10.89
N ALA A 237 15.07 -13.83 9.61
CA ALA A 237 14.23 -12.74 9.10
C ALA A 237 12.77 -13.14 8.91
N VAL A 238 12.58 -14.44 8.65
CA VAL A 238 11.29 -15.11 8.85
C VAL A 238 10.77 -14.82 10.26
N GLY A 239 11.64 -14.66 11.27
CA GLY A 239 11.26 -14.31 12.64
C GLY A 239 10.58 -12.94 12.80
N ASP A 240 10.99 -11.91 12.06
CA ASP A 240 10.44 -10.55 12.20
C ASP A 240 9.11 -10.35 11.46
N ALA A 241 9.00 -10.91 10.25
CA ALA A 241 7.71 -11.00 9.58
C ALA A 241 6.77 -11.93 10.36
N LYS A 242 7.24 -13.08 10.86
CA LYS A 242 6.49 -13.94 11.79
C LYS A 242 6.07 -13.20 13.05
N ARG A 243 6.87 -12.28 13.57
CA ARG A 243 6.54 -11.51 14.77
C ARG A 243 5.42 -10.51 14.49
N LYS A 244 5.52 -9.71 13.43
CA LYS A 244 4.52 -8.68 13.08
C LYS A 244 3.20 -9.30 12.63
N VAL A 245 3.26 -10.25 11.71
CA VAL A 245 2.08 -11.02 11.28
C VAL A 245 1.56 -11.88 12.43
N GLY A 246 2.43 -12.53 13.20
CA GLY A 246 2.03 -13.35 14.34
C GLY A 246 1.34 -12.55 15.46
N GLN A 247 1.65 -11.25 15.61
CA GLN A 247 0.90 -10.36 16.50
C GLN A 247 -0.52 -10.13 15.97
N ALA A 248 -0.68 -9.84 14.67
CA ALA A 248 -1.99 -9.71 14.05
C ALA A 248 -2.84 -10.98 14.21
N TYR A 249 -2.23 -12.15 14.00
CA TYR A 249 -2.87 -13.44 14.28
C TYR A 249 -3.33 -13.57 15.73
N LYS A 250 -2.48 -13.21 16.70
CA LYS A 250 -2.85 -13.25 18.12
C LYS A 250 -4.00 -12.30 18.45
N GLN A 251 -4.06 -11.13 17.82
CA GLN A 251 -5.17 -10.19 18.01
C GLN A 251 -6.49 -10.77 17.48
N ILE A 252 -6.47 -11.36 16.27
CA ILE A 252 -7.64 -12.06 15.70
C ILE A 252 -8.08 -13.21 16.61
N LEU A 253 -7.17 -14.09 17.03
CA LEU A 253 -7.52 -15.25 17.86
C LEU A 253 -7.99 -14.86 19.27
N ASN A 254 -7.45 -13.79 19.85
CA ASN A 254 -7.94 -13.28 21.11
C ASN A 254 -9.35 -12.68 20.96
N THR A 255 -9.62 -11.97 19.86
CA THR A 255 -10.95 -11.44 19.55
C THR A 255 -11.95 -12.58 19.34
N GLU A 256 -11.59 -13.60 18.57
CA GLU A 256 -12.41 -14.80 18.38
C GLU A 256 -12.78 -15.45 19.72
N ARG A 257 -11.79 -15.61 20.61
CA ARG A 257 -12.03 -16.15 21.94
C ARG A 257 -13.03 -15.30 22.74
N LEU A 258 -12.91 -13.97 22.70
CA LEU A 258 -13.84 -13.08 23.42
C LEU A 258 -15.28 -13.20 22.90
N ILE A 259 -15.45 -13.40 21.60
CA ILE A 259 -16.76 -13.65 20.98
C ILE A 259 -17.33 -14.99 21.43
N VAL A 260 -16.52 -16.06 21.36
CA VAL A 260 -16.91 -17.42 21.79
C VAL A 260 -17.24 -17.46 23.28
N ASP A 261 -16.50 -16.74 24.11
CA ASP A 261 -16.72 -16.62 25.55
C ASP A 261 -17.93 -15.70 25.88
N HIS A 262 -18.65 -15.20 24.86
CA HIS A 262 -19.79 -14.28 24.98
C HIS A 262 -19.47 -13.04 25.83
N HIS A 263 -18.29 -12.46 25.64
CA HIS A 263 -17.90 -11.25 26.36
C HIS A 263 -18.89 -10.11 26.05
N PRO A 264 -19.46 -9.40 27.05
CA PRO A 264 -20.58 -8.47 26.84
C PRO A 264 -20.32 -7.36 25.82
N ALA A 265 -19.07 -6.88 25.70
CA ALA A 265 -18.69 -5.88 24.71
C ALA A 265 -18.93 -6.33 23.26
N PHE A 266 -18.93 -7.64 23.00
CA PHE A 266 -19.10 -8.25 21.67
C PHE A 266 -20.51 -8.79 21.43
N ALA A 267 -21.48 -8.47 22.28
CA ALA A 267 -22.84 -9.01 22.18
C ALA A 267 -23.57 -8.65 20.87
N HIS A 268 -23.12 -7.60 20.18
CA HIS A 268 -23.66 -7.16 18.89
C HIS A 268 -23.04 -7.90 17.70
N ILE A 269 -21.92 -8.61 17.89
CA ILE A 269 -21.27 -9.39 16.84
C ILE A 269 -21.96 -10.76 16.72
N PRO A 270 -22.41 -11.18 15.53
CA PRO A 270 -23.10 -12.46 15.35
C PRO A 270 -22.25 -13.66 15.77
N THR A 271 -22.84 -14.55 16.56
CA THR A 271 -22.22 -15.82 17.01
C THR A 271 -22.80 -17.05 16.34
N ASP A 272 -23.83 -16.87 15.51
CA ASP A 272 -24.63 -17.91 14.85
C ASP A 272 -24.04 -18.44 13.53
N ARG A 273 -22.93 -17.85 13.07
CA ARG A 273 -22.27 -18.18 11.80
C ARG A 273 -20.76 -18.38 11.95
N PRO A 274 -20.11 -19.09 11.00
CA PRO A 274 -18.66 -19.27 10.99
C PRO A 274 -17.88 -17.96 11.02
N ARG A 275 -16.64 -18.03 11.50
CA ARG A 275 -15.70 -16.91 11.55
C ARG A 275 -14.42 -17.24 10.81
N LEU A 276 -13.88 -16.25 10.10
CA LEU A 276 -12.59 -16.29 9.41
C LEU A 276 -11.73 -15.12 9.90
N GLY A 277 -10.41 -15.24 9.81
CA GLY A 277 -9.50 -14.13 10.02
C GLY A 277 -8.92 -13.60 8.71
N MET A 278 -8.65 -12.31 8.66
CA MET A 278 -7.96 -11.64 7.56
C MET A 278 -6.95 -10.66 8.12
N VAL A 279 -5.69 -10.75 7.70
CA VAL A 279 -4.72 -9.67 7.95
C VAL A 279 -4.49 -8.92 6.65
N VAL A 280 -4.70 -7.61 6.67
CA VAL A 280 -4.47 -6.71 5.53
C VAL A 280 -3.18 -5.95 5.77
N THR A 281 -2.26 -5.99 4.81
CA THR A 281 -0.97 -5.30 4.90
C THR A 281 -0.82 -4.24 3.84
N LEU A 282 -0.18 -3.10 4.16
CA LEU A 282 0.00 -2.01 3.20
C LEU A 282 0.80 -2.46 1.97
N GLU A 283 1.84 -3.26 2.20
CA GLU A 283 2.69 -3.84 1.15
C GLU A 283 2.51 -5.35 1.09
N PRO A 284 2.64 -5.97 -0.10
CA PRO A 284 2.50 -7.40 -0.27
C PRO A 284 3.65 -8.17 0.39
N PHE A 285 3.32 -9.29 1.05
CA PHE A 285 4.29 -10.26 1.56
C PHE A 285 4.47 -11.40 0.55
N HIS A 286 5.10 -11.13 -0.60
CA HIS A 286 5.18 -12.07 -1.72
C HIS A 286 5.70 -13.48 -1.40
N LEU A 287 6.64 -13.64 -0.45
CA LEU A 287 7.12 -14.98 -0.06
C LEU A 287 6.03 -15.83 0.60
N ARG A 288 5.05 -15.18 1.25
CA ARG A 288 3.89 -15.84 1.83
C ARG A 288 2.90 -16.31 0.78
N GLN A 289 2.62 -15.48 -0.23
CA GLN A 289 1.73 -15.83 -1.35
C GLN A 289 2.25 -17.07 -2.10
N THR A 290 3.57 -17.30 -2.10
CA THR A 290 4.18 -18.50 -2.68
C THR A 290 4.21 -19.74 -1.76
N GLY A 291 3.70 -19.66 -0.51
CA GLY A 291 3.76 -20.75 0.47
C GLY A 291 5.16 -21.08 1.00
N LEU A 292 6.18 -20.28 0.63
CA LEU A 292 7.59 -20.53 0.92
C LEU A 292 8.04 -19.98 2.29
N ASP A 293 7.15 -19.37 3.07
CA ASP A 293 7.50 -18.88 4.40
C ASP A 293 7.63 -20.00 5.45
N GLY A 294 7.15 -21.20 5.11
CA GLY A 294 7.27 -22.42 5.92
C GLY A 294 6.58 -22.33 7.29
N VAL A 295 5.63 -21.40 7.45
CA VAL A 295 4.95 -21.17 8.74
C VAL A 295 3.57 -21.79 8.74
N SER A 296 3.38 -22.84 9.55
CA SER A 296 2.05 -23.39 9.77
C SER A 296 1.31 -22.51 10.75
N TRP A 297 0.24 -21.87 10.26
CA TRP A 297 -0.61 -21.00 11.06
C TRP A 297 -1.89 -21.70 11.53
N LEU A 298 -1.94 -23.03 11.46
CA LEU A 298 -3.03 -23.89 11.96
C LEU A 298 -3.23 -23.83 13.49
N GLN A 299 -2.55 -22.92 14.19
CA GLN A 299 -2.64 -22.80 15.64
C GLN A 299 -3.67 -21.75 16.04
N GLY A 300 -4.95 -22.12 15.95
CA GLY A 300 -6.01 -21.39 16.64
C GLY A 300 -7.32 -21.34 15.88
N GLY A 301 -8.32 -22.07 16.37
CA GLY A 301 -9.77 -21.85 16.22
C GLY A 301 -10.36 -21.70 14.81
N ILE A 302 -9.91 -20.69 14.06
CA ILE A 302 -10.46 -20.25 12.78
C ILE A 302 -9.35 -20.14 11.71
N PRO A 303 -9.66 -20.39 10.43
CA PRO A 303 -8.71 -20.15 9.35
C PRO A 303 -8.43 -18.65 9.19
N VAL A 304 -7.18 -18.28 8.86
CA VAL A 304 -6.78 -16.87 8.67
C VAL A 304 -5.97 -16.70 7.39
N GLY A 305 -6.41 -15.79 6.51
CA GLY A 305 -5.70 -15.39 5.29
C GLY A 305 -4.98 -14.05 5.45
N VAL A 306 -4.03 -13.75 4.56
CA VAL A 306 -3.32 -12.45 4.55
C VAL A 306 -3.26 -11.89 3.15
N LEU A 307 -3.62 -10.62 3.03
CA LEU A 307 -3.76 -9.88 1.78
C LEU A 307 -2.91 -8.63 1.86
N GLY A 308 -2.25 -8.26 0.76
CA GLY A 308 -1.79 -6.88 0.57
C GLY A 308 -2.98 -5.95 0.30
N ALA A 309 -2.78 -4.64 0.43
CA ALA A 309 -3.78 -3.64 0.05
C ALA A 309 -4.26 -3.84 -1.39
N HIS A 310 -3.33 -4.14 -2.30
CA HIS A 310 -3.62 -4.53 -3.69
C HIS A 310 -4.58 -5.72 -3.79
N ASP A 311 -4.32 -6.80 -3.05
CA ASP A 311 -5.15 -8.01 -3.12
C ASP A 311 -6.54 -7.74 -2.53
N LEU A 312 -6.64 -6.89 -1.50
CA LEU A 312 -7.93 -6.46 -0.96
C LEU A 312 -8.70 -5.63 -1.99
N GLU A 313 -8.04 -4.68 -2.66
CA GLU A 313 -8.66 -3.85 -3.69
C GLU A 313 -9.15 -4.70 -4.86
N GLU A 314 -8.35 -5.67 -5.31
CA GLU A 314 -8.74 -6.63 -6.36
C GLU A 314 -9.88 -7.55 -5.90
N LEU A 315 -9.87 -7.99 -4.64
CA LEU A 315 -10.99 -8.75 -4.09
C LEU A 315 -12.29 -7.93 -4.18
N LEU A 316 -12.22 -6.64 -3.85
CA LEU A 316 -13.37 -5.75 -3.86
C LEU A 316 -13.85 -5.43 -5.28
N THR A 317 -12.97 -5.29 -6.27
CA THR A 317 -13.38 -5.08 -7.67
C THR A 317 -14.25 -6.21 -8.20
N HIS A 318 -14.06 -7.44 -7.72
CA HIS A 318 -14.92 -8.58 -8.05
C HIS A 318 -16.16 -8.70 -7.14
N ALA A 319 -16.11 -8.20 -5.92
CA ALA A 319 -17.18 -8.40 -4.93
C ALA A 319 -18.27 -7.30 -4.94
N ILE A 320 -17.96 -6.09 -5.41
CA ILE A 320 -18.88 -4.94 -5.35
C ILE A 320 -20.19 -5.25 -6.07
N GLY A 321 -21.32 -5.07 -5.37
CA GLY A 321 -22.66 -5.27 -5.91
C GLY A 321 -23.03 -6.73 -6.21
N GLU A 322 -22.21 -7.70 -5.78
CA GLU A 322 -22.49 -9.12 -5.96
C GLU A 322 -23.13 -9.74 -4.71
N VAL A 323 -24.04 -10.68 -4.94
CA VAL A 323 -24.70 -11.45 -3.87
C VAL A 323 -23.92 -12.75 -3.66
N GLY A 324 -23.81 -13.20 -2.40
CA GLY A 324 -23.14 -14.47 -2.08
C GLY A 324 -21.63 -14.35 -1.90
N VAL A 325 -21.08 -13.14 -1.82
CA VAL A 325 -19.66 -12.91 -1.47
C VAL A 325 -19.30 -13.58 -0.15
N GLY A 326 -20.16 -13.48 0.88
CA GLY A 326 -19.94 -14.14 2.17
C GLY A 326 -19.79 -15.66 2.06
N ALA A 327 -20.67 -16.31 1.28
CA ALA A 327 -20.56 -17.75 0.99
C ALA A 327 -19.27 -18.08 0.23
N ALA A 328 -18.91 -17.27 -0.77
CA ALA A 328 -17.68 -17.47 -1.53
C ALA A 328 -16.43 -17.37 -0.62
N LEU A 329 -16.36 -16.37 0.26
CA LEU A 329 -15.26 -16.23 1.24
C LEU A 329 -15.17 -17.42 2.20
N LEU A 330 -16.31 -18.00 2.59
CA LEU A 330 -16.36 -19.19 3.43
C LEU A 330 -15.77 -20.43 2.73
N ASP A 331 -16.09 -20.58 1.45
CA ASP A 331 -15.64 -21.67 0.57
C ASP A 331 -14.25 -21.44 -0.05
N ALA A 332 -13.62 -20.31 0.28
CA ALA A 332 -12.31 -19.94 -0.22
C ALA A 332 -11.26 -21.05 -0.01
N PRO A 333 -10.39 -21.31 -1.01
CA PRO A 333 -9.43 -22.38 -0.94
C PRO A 333 -8.48 -22.20 0.26
N ARG A 334 -8.17 -23.33 0.90
CA ARG A 334 -7.20 -23.38 2.00
C ARG A 334 -5.81 -23.58 1.41
N THR A 335 -4.83 -22.85 1.92
CA THR A 335 -3.44 -23.07 1.57
C THR A 335 -2.92 -24.35 2.25
N GLU A 336 -1.84 -24.93 1.74
CA GLU A 336 -1.19 -26.11 2.36
C GLU A 336 -0.83 -25.89 3.84
N MET A 337 -0.61 -24.63 4.21
CA MET A 337 -0.25 -24.22 5.58
C MET A 337 -1.47 -23.88 6.46
N GLY A 338 -2.68 -24.10 5.96
CA GLY A 338 -3.95 -23.90 6.67
C GLY A 338 -4.47 -22.46 6.69
N GLY A 339 -3.87 -21.58 5.89
CA GLY A 339 -4.39 -20.22 5.67
C GLY A 339 -5.55 -20.20 4.68
N ILE A 340 -6.12 -19.02 4.48
CA ILE A 340 -7.13 -18.76 3.44
C ILE A 340 -6.48 -17.99 2.31
N ASP A 341 -6.78 -18.38 1.07
CA ASP A 341 -6.57 -17.53 -0.09
C ASP A 341 -7.91 -16.96 -0.55
N PHE A 342 -8.14 -15.67 -0.25
CA PHE A 342 -9.44 -15.04 -0.46
C PHE A 342 -9.68 -14.61 -1.91
N LEU A 343 -8.63 -14.33 -2.67
CA LEU A 343 -8.78 -13.76 -4.01
C LEU A 343 -9.43 -14.76 -5.00
N PRO A 344 -9.02 -16.05 -5.05
CA PRO A 344 -9.67 -17.04 -5.92
C PRO A 344 -11.17 -17.24 -5.63
N ALA A 345 -11.62 -16.92 -4.42
CA ALA A 345 -13.02 -17.06 -4.03
C ALA A 345 -13.94 -16.12 -4.82
N VAL A 346 -13.43 -14.97 -5.25
CA VAL A 346 -14.24 -13.93 -5.92
C VAL A 346 -13.95 -13.80 -7.41
N GLN A 347 -12.90 -14.45 -7.93
CA GLN A 347 -12.51 -14.37 -9.35
C GLN A 347 -13.59 -14.85 -10.34
N GLY A 348 -14.61 -15.59 -9.88
CA GLY A 348 -15.76 -15.97 -10.69
C GLY A 348 -16.77 -14.84 -10.93
N TYR A 349 -16.70 -13.75 -10.18
CA TYR A 349 -17.59 -12.60 -10.30
C TYR A 349 -17.09 -11.59 -11.35
N PRO A 350 -17.99 -10.77 -11.94
CA PRO A 350 -17.61 -9.73 -12.89
C PRO A 350 -16.66 -8.70 -12.28
N PHE A 351 -15.63 -8.32 -13.03
CA PHE A 351 -14.76 -7.20 -12.65
C PHE A 351 -15.51 -5.87 -12.73
N LYS A 352 -15.39 -5.04 -11.68
CA LYS A 352 -15.87 -3.66 -11.61
C LYS A 352 -14.76 -2.75 -11.11
N LYS A 353 -14.70 -1.52 -11.60
CA LYS A 353 -13.76 -0.51 -11.09
C LYS A 353 -14.01 -0.25 -9.60
N ASN A 354 -12.94 -0.01 -8.83
CA ASN A 354 -13.03 0.31 -7.40
C ASN A 354 -13.41 1.79 -7.23
N PRO A 355 -14.64 2.13 -6.78
CA PRO A 355 -15.10 3.51 -6.73
C PRO A 355 -14.20 4.44 -5.91
N LEU A 356 -13.65 3.95 -4.80
CA LEU A 356 -12.75 4.73 -3.95
C LEU A 356 -11.45 5.09 -4.69
N LEU A 357 -10.87 4.14 -5.41
CA LEU A 357 -9.66 4.40 -6.21
C LEU A 357 -9.94 5.28 -7.43
N GLU A 358 -11.09 5.11 -8.10
CA GLU A 358 -11.47 5.98 -9.22
C GLU A 358 -11.64 7.43 -8.75
N ALA A 359 -12.37 7.65 -7.66
CA ALA A 359 -12.56 8.99 -7.09
C ALA A 359 -11.23 9.62 -6.66
N ALA A 360 -10.35 8.84 -6.01
CA ALA A 360 -9.03 9.31 -5.61
C ALA A 360 -8.15 9.63 -6.82
N PHE A 361 -8.20 8.84 -7.89
CA PHE A 361 -7.46 9.14 -9.12
C PHE A 361 -7.97 10.43 -9.76
N GLU A 362 -9.29 10.56 -9.96
CA GLU A 362 -9.93 11.74 -10.54
C GLU A 362 -9.63 13.03 -9.77
N ALA A 363 -9.49 12.96 -8.44
CA ALA A 363 -9.27 14.13 -7.58
C ALA A 363 -7.99 14.91 -7.88
N TRP A 364 -6.89 14.24 -8.24
CA TRP A 364 -5.60 14.90 -8.53
C TRP A 364 -5.24 14.91 -10.02
N CYS A 365 -5.83 14.01 -10.80
CA CYS A 365 -5.49 13.72 -12.18
C CYS A 365 -6.26 14.64 -13.14
N THR A 366 -6.11 15.96 -13.00
CA THR A 366 -6.66 16.92 -13.97
C THR A 366 -5.66 17.11 -15.11
N TRP A 367 -5.82 16.33 -16.18
CA TRP A 367 -5.07 16.54 -17.40
C TRP A 367 -5.82 17.53 -18.31
N PRO A 368 -5.10 18.32 -19.12
CA PRO A 368 -5.70 19.08 -20.21
C PRO A 368 -6.56 18.17 -21.09
N ASP A 369 -7.60 18.73 -21.69
CA ASP A 369 -8.44 17.98 -22.63
C ASP A 369 -7.55 17.54 -23.81
N PRO A 370 -7.68 16.32 -24.35
CA PRO A 370 -6.97 15.92 -25.57
C PRO A 370 -7.07 16.93 -26.71
N ASP A 371 -8.17 17.70 -26.78
CA ASP A 371 -8.38 18.77 -27.75
C ASP A 371 -7.44 20.01 -27.52
N ASP A 372 -6.76 20.09 -26.38
CA ASP A 372 -5.79 21.15 -26.05
C ASP A 372 -4.39 20.90 -26.68
N PHE A 373 -4.19 19.77 -27.37
CA PHE A 373 -2.90 19.37 -27.97
C PHE A 373 -2.81 19.57 -29.50
N ASP A 374 -3.83 20.18 -30.13
CA ASP A 374 -3.93 20.41 -31.58
C ASP A 374 -3.16 21.65 -32.11
#